data_AF-A0A4U6XQJ8-F1
#
_entry.id   AF-A0A4U6XQJ8-F1
#
_cell.length_a   1.000
_cell.length_b   1.000
_cell.length_c   1.000
_cell.angle_alpha   90.00
_cell.angle_beta   90.00
_cell.angle_gamma   90.00
#
_symmetry.space_group_name_H-M   'P 1'
#
loop_
_entity.id
_entity.type
_entity.pdbx_description
1 polymer ?
#
loop_
_entity_poly.entity_id
_entity_poly.type
_entity_poly.pdbx_seq_one_letter_code
_entity_poly.pdbx_strand_id
1 'polypeptide(L)'
;MERGTHAYRLLEGTGIATRFLGHVHEQERTVGMLLEKIEDSRSAGVSDLEACRKALGRFHKTGLLHGDVNRHNFVVGKDGLKLIDFETSWETKDLEAFDAEMASLETELGDDSGRGGGFEIDDD
;
A
#
# COMPACT_ATOMS: atom_id res chain seq x y z
N MET A 1 2.84 -11.45 7.65
CA MET A 1 2.46 -10.72 8.87
C MET A 1 3.61 -9.91 9.48
N GLU A 2 4.75 -10.51 9.82
CA GLU A 2 5.85 -9.75 10.45
C GLU A 2 6.39 -8.61 9.57
N ARG A 3 6.55 -8.85 8.26
CA ARG A 3 7.03 -7.83 7.31
C ARG A 3 6.06 -6.66 7.17
N GLY A 4 4.78 -6.96 6.90
CA GLY A 4 3.75 -5.93 6.82
C GLY A 4 3.65 -5.11 8.11
N THR A 5 3.61 -5.77 9.27
CA THR A 5 3.57 -5.10 10.59
C THR A 5 4.80 -4.24 10.85
N HIS A 6 6.00 -4.70 10.47
CA HIS A 6 7.23 -3.94 10.59
C HIS A 6 7.21 -2.67 9.74
N ALA A 7 6.76 -2.79 8.48
CA ALA A 7 6.61 -1.64 7.60
C ALA A 7 5.63 -0.60 8.17
N TYR A 8 4.46 -1.02 8.68
CA TYR A 8 3.52 -0.09 9.33
C TYR A 8 4.13 0.64 10.53
N ARG A 9 4.96 -0.02 11.33
CA ARG A 9 5.67 0.63 12.46
C ARG A 9 6.69 1.66 11.98
N LEU A 10 7.46 1.35 10.94
CA LEU A 10 8.41 2.30 10.35
C LEU A 10 7.74 3.53 9.74
N LEU A 11 6.52 3.35 9.22
CA LEU A 11 5.74 4.39 8.55
C LEU A 11 4.82 5.16 9.51
N GLU A 12 4.77 4.81 10.79
CA GLU A 12 3.92 5.46 11.78
C GLU A 12 4.25 6.96 11.86
N GLY A 13 3.21 7.81 11.80
CA GLY A 13 3.35 9.27 11.84
C GLY A 13 3.89 9.92 10.55
N THR A 14 4.31 9.16 9.54
CA THR A 14 4.80 9.72 8.27
C THR A 14 3.68 10.23 7.36
N GLY A 15 2.46 9.74 7.57
CA GLY A 15 1.30 9.98 6.69
C GLY A 15 1.39 9.29 5.32
N ILE A 16 2.33 8.36 5.13
CA ILE A 16 2.49 7.57 3.89
C ILE A 16 1.54 6.37 3.89
N ALA A 17 1.41 5.70 5.02
CA ALA A 17 0.59 4.50 5.20
C ALA A 17 -0.70 4.81 5.96
N THR A 18 -1.66 3.90 5.86
CA THR A 18 -2.76 3.84 6.82
C THR A 18 -2.23 3.56 8.23
N ARG A 19 -2.89 4.11 9.25
CA ARG A 19 -2.51 3.84 10.62
C ARG A 19 -2.83 2.40 11.00
N PHE A 20 -1.83 1.69 11.51
CA PHE A 20 -2.02 0.40 12.15
C PHE A 20 -2.74 0.58 13.48
N LEU A 21 -3.85 -0.14 13.68
CA LEU A 21 -4.67 -0.07 14.89
C LEU A 21 -4.42 -1.23 15.85
N GLY A 22 -4.01 -2.38 15.32
CA GLY A 22 -3.72 -3.55 16.14
C GLY A 22 -3.80 -4.85 15.36
N HIS A 23 -3.56 -5.94 16.07
CA HIS A 23 -3.72 -7.30 15.55
C HIS A 23 -5.13 -7.82 15.82
N VAL A 24 -5.65 -8.62 14.89
CA VAL A 24 -6.88 -9.39 15.08
C VAL A 24 -6.50 -10.77 15.59
N HIS A 25 -7.13 -11.20 16.68
CA HIS A 25 -6.87 -12.48 17.33
C HIS A 25 -8.10 -13.38 17.28
N GLU A 26 -7.89 -14.65 16.92
CA GLU A 26 -8.83 -15.74 17.15
C GLU A 26 -8.23 -16.65 18.22
N GLN A 27 -8.81 -16.62 19.42
CA GLN A 27 -8.22 -17.24 20.61
C GLN A 27 -6.78 -16.72 20.84
N GLU A 28 -5.79 -17.60 20.89
CA GLU A 28 -4.37 -17.24 21.08
C GLU A 28 -3.62 -16.98 19.76
N ARG A 29 -4.28 -17.19 18.60
CA ARG A 29 -3.64 -17.05 17.29
C ARG A 29 -3.93 -15.67 16.71
N THR A 30 -2.89 -15.02 16.21
CA THR A 30 -3.06 -13.82 15.40
C THR A 30 -3.52 -14.21 14.00
N VAL A 31 -4.69 -13.72 13.58
CA VAL A 31 -5.33 -14.05 12.31
C VAL A 31 -5.35 -12.89 11.31
N GLY A 32 -5.03 -11.67 11.74
CA GLY A 32 -5.01 -10.52 10.84
C GLY A 32 -4.56 -9.23 11.48
N MET A 33 -4.75 -8.13 10.74
CA MET A 33 -4.42 -6.77 11.14
C MET A 33 -5.63 -5.88 10.99
N LEU A 34 -5.77 -4.92 11.90
CA LEU A 34 -6.75 -3.85 11.81
C LEU A 34 -6.04 -2.56 11.43
N LEU A 35 -6.51 -1.92 10.37
CA LEU A 35 -5.99 -0.65 9.85
C LEU A 35 -7.06 0.42 9.98
N GLU A 36 -6.66 1.69 9.96
CA GLU A 36 -7.62 2.78 9.91
C GLU A 36 -8.47 2.70 8.63
N LYS A 37 -9.76 2.99 8.78
CA LYS A 37 -10.66 3.16 7.65
C LYS A 37 -10.47 4.56 7.07
N ILE A 38 -10.25 4.64 5.76
CA ILE A 38 -10.29 5.90 5.02
C ILE A 38 -11.73 6.06 4.50
N GLU A 39 -12.46 7.04 5.05
CA GLU A 39 -13.82 7.33 4.59
C GLU A 39 -13.83 7.92 3.19
N ASP A 40 -14.86 7.59 2.40
CA ASP A 40 -15.04 8.02 1.01
C ASP A 40 -13.83 7.75 0.12
N SER A 41 -13.15 6.62 0.38
CA SER A 41 -11.94 6.25 -0.33
C SER A 41 -12.21 5.46 -1.60
N ARG A 42 -11.27 5.54 -2.55
CA ARG A 42 -11.24 4.67 -3.73
C ARG A 42 -9.81 4.20 -4.01
N SER A 43 -9.67 3.11 -4.76
CA SER A 43 -8.39 2.75 -5.38
C SER A 43 -7.93 3.87 -6.33
N ALA A 44 -6.62 4.03 -6.44
CA ALA A 44 -6.04 4.91 -7.44
C ALA A 44 -6.33 4.39 -8.86
N GLY A 45 -6.20 5.28 -9.85
CA GLY A 45 -6.13 4.92 -11.25
C GLY A 45 -5.03 5.71 -11.96
N VAL A 46 -4.94 5.55 -13.27
CA VAL A 46 -3.95 6.28 -14.10
C VAL A 46 -4.06 7.80 -13.95
N SER A 47 -5.26 8.33 -13.70
CA SER A 47 -5.44 9.77 -13.44
C SER A 47 -4.76 10.28 -12.16
N ASP A 48 -4.41 9.38 -11.24
CA ASP A 48 -3.72 9.70 -9.98
C ASP A 48 -2.20 9.47 -10.07
N LEU A 49 -1.66 9.16 -11.26
CA LEU A 49 -0.27 8.74 -11.46
C LEU A 49 0.74 9.67 -10.76
N GLU A 50 0.59 10.99 -10.89
CA GLU A 50 1.51 11.94 -10.25
C GLU A 50 1.46 11.86 -8.71
N ALA A 51 0.26 11.71 -8.15
CA ALA A 51 0.07 11.53 -6.70
C ALA A 51 0.68 10.20 -6.23
N CYS A 52 0.47 9.12 -6.99
CA CYS A 52 1.06 7.81 -6.71
C CYS A 52 2.60 7.87 -6.77
N ARG A 53 3.19 8.50 -7.80
CA ARG A 53 4.65 8.69 -7.92
C ARG A 53 5.21 9.45 -6.73
N LYS A 54 4.53 10.51 -6.29
CA LYS A 54 4.95 11.31 -5.13
C LYS A 54 4.87 10.51 -3.83
N ALA A 55 3.82 9.73 -3.63
CA ALA A 55 3.66 8.91 -2.44
C ALA A 55 4.68 7.75 -2.41
N LEU A 56 4.84 7.04 -3.52
CA LEU A 56 5.82 5.97 -3.67
C LEU A 56 7.26 6.51 -3.51
N GLY A 57 7.58 7.67 -4.08
CA GLY A 57 8.89 8.29 -3.88
C GLY A 57 9.15 8.75 -2.44
N ARG A 58 8.11 9.09 -1.66
CA ARG A 58 8.25 9.32 -0.21
C ARG A 58 8.49 8.02 0.55
N PHE A 59 7.83 6.94 0.13
CA PHE A 59 8.01 5.60 0.67
C PHE A 59 9.43 5.07 0.39
N HIS A 60 9.96 5.16 -0.84
CA HIS A 60 11.33 4.76 -1.15
C HIS A 60 12.39 5.50 -0.32
N LYS A 61 12.15 6.77 0.03
CA LYS A 61 13.04 7.56 0.90
C LYS A 61 13.14 7.00 2.33
N THR A 62 12.23 6.14 2.77
CA THR A 62 12.36 5.43 4.04
C THR A 62 13.27 4.20 3.94
N GLY A 63 13.79 3.89 2.74
CA GLY A 63 14.60 2.70 2.47
C GLY A 63 13.78 1.43 2.23
N LEU A 64 12.45 1.55 2.04
CA LEU A 64 11.57 0.42 1.78
C LEU A 64 11.20 0.35 0.30
N LEU A 65 11.27 -0.85 -0.30
CA LEU A 65 10.65 -1.18 -1.58
C LEU A 65 9.28 -1.80 -1.31
N HIS A 66 8.25 -1.46 -2.10
CA HIS A 66 6.90 -1.95 -1.81
C HIS A 66 6.78 -3.43 -2.17
N GLY A 67 7.27 -3.81 -3.35
CA GLY A 67 7.32 -5.18 -3.87
C GLY A 67 6.05 -5.65 -4.58
N ASP A 68 4.97 -4.88 -4.53
CA ASP A 68 3.69 -5.20 -5.16
C ASP A 68 2.86 -3.93 -5.43
N VAL A 69 3.44 -2.99 -6.19
CA VAL A 69 2.69 -1.80 -6.60
C VAL A 69 1.58 -2.22 -7.58
N ASN A 70 0.34 -1.95 -7.22
CA ASN A 70 -0.84 -2.10 -8.07
C ASN A 70 -1.90 -1.10 -7.61
N ARG A 71 -2.90 -0.79 -8.45
CA ARG A 71 -3.91 0.24 -8.16
C ARG A 71 -4.66 0.08 -6.83
N HIS A 72 -4.83 -1.13 -6.32
CA HIS A 72 -5.56 -1.40 -5.09
C HIS A 72 -4.72 -1.09 -3.84
N ASN A 73 -3.40 -1.08 -3.97
CA ASN A 73 -2.47 -0.75 -2.88
C ASN A 73 -2.26 0.76 -2.69
N PHE A 74 -2.88 1.58 -3.54
CA PHE A 74 -2.92 3.03 -3.42
C PHE A 74 -4.36 3.48 -3.15
N VAL A 75 -4.60 3.99 -1.94
CA VAL A 75 -5.92 4.43 -1.51
C VAL A 75 -6.00 5.95 -1.53
N VAL A 76 -6.86 6.48 -2.38
CA VAL A 76 -7.15 7.91 -2.49
C VAL A 76 -8.28 8.25 -1.53
N GLY A 77 -8.02 9.14 -0.57
CA GLY A 77 -9.03 9.70 0.32
C GLY A 77 -8.97 11.22 0.38
N LYS A 78 -9.86 11.81 1.19
CA LYS A 78 -9.94 13.27 1.40
C LYS A 78 -8.63 13.91 1.91
N ASP A 79 -7.86 13.16 2.70
CA ASP A 79 -6.62 13.61 3.32
C ASP A 79 -5.39 13.31 2.44
N GLY A 80 -5.62 12.84 1.21
CA GLY A 80 -4.60 12.48 0.24
C GLY A 80 -4.49 10.98 0.01
N LEU A 81 -3.40 10.59 -0.64
CA LEU A 81 -3.12 9.21 -1.02
C LEU A 81 -2.33 8.51 0.08
N LYS A 82 -2.73 7.28 0.41
CA LYS A 82 -2.01 6.39 1.33
C LYS A 82 -1.71 5.04 0.67
N LEU A 83 -0.57 4.44 1.02
CA LEU A 83 -0.22 3.09 0.62
C LEU A 83 -0.73 2.08 1.66
N ILE A 84 -1.07 0.88 1.20
CA ILE A 84 -1.47 -0.27 2.00
C ILE A 84 -0.80 -1.55 1.49
N ASP A 85 -1.01 -2.66 2.19
CA ASP A 85 -0.50 -3.99 1.85
C ASP A 85 1.03 -4.10 1.67
N PHE A 86 1.74 -3.96 2.79
CA PHE A 86 3.20 -4.03 2.83
C PHE A 86 3.75 -5.45 3.07
N GLU A 87 2.97 -6.50 2.83
CA GLU A 87 3.42 -7.88 3.08
C GLU A 87 4.60 -8.29 2.20
N THR A 88 4.66 -7.71 0.98
CA THR A 88 5.76 -7.90 0.03
C THR A 88 6.88 -6.89 0.22
N SER A 89 6.80 -5.96 1.16
CA SER A 89 7.80 -4.90 1.31
C SER A 89 9.06 -5.35 2.03
N TRP A 90 10.20 -4.74 1.69
CA TRP A 90 11.48 -4.99 2.37
C TRP A 90 12.41 -3.78 2.33
N GLU A 91 13.34 -3.75 3.29
CA GLU A 91 14.40 -2.75 3.35
C GLU A 91 15.48 -3.01 2.30
N THR A 92 15.85 -1.99 1.52
CA THR A 92 16.90 -2.07 0.51
C THR A 92 17.60 -0.72 0.31
N LYS A 93 18.77 -0.76 -0.33
CA LYS A 93 19.51 0.41 -0.82
C LYS A 93 19.72 0.37 -2.33
N ASP A 94 19.10 -0.61 -2.98
CA ASP A 94 19.18 -0.80 -4.42
C ASP A 94 18.36 0.28 -5.14
N LEU A 95 19.07 1.25 -5.70
CA LEU A 95 18.46 2.35 -6.45
C LEU A 95 17.82 1.86 -7.75
N GLU A 96 18.38 0.83 -8.38
CA GLU A 96 17.82 0.27 -9.61
C GLU A 96 16.48 -0.41 -9.34
N ALA A 97 16.34 -1.09 -8.19
CA ALA A 97 15.06 -1.64 -7.76
C ALA A 97 14.00 -0.56 -7.51
N PHE A 98 14.36 0.57 -6.88
CA PHE A 98 13.44 1.69 -6.68
C PHE A 98 13.03 2.33 -8.02
N ASP A 99 13.99 2.55 -8.91
CA ASP A 99 13.73 3.13 -10.23
C ASP A 99 12.84 2.19 -11.07
N ALA A 100 13.06 0.87 -11.00
CA ALA A 100 12.23 -0.11 -11.69
C ALA A 100 10.78 -0.12 -11.17
N GLU A 101 10.58 -0.11 -9.84
CA GLU A 101 9.24 -0.03 -9.24
C GLU A 101 8.54 1.30 -9.56
N MET A 102 9.29 2.41 -9.61
CA MET A 102 8.77 3.71 -10.03
C MET A 102 8.39 3.73 -11.52
N ALA A 103 9.15 3.03 -12.36
CA ALA A 103 8.90 2.96 -13.80
C ALA A 103 7.68 2.10 -14.15
N SER A 104 7.42 1.02 -13.40
CA SER A 104 6.27 0.15 -13.64
C SER A 104 4.93 0.78 -13.26
N LEU A 105 4.94 1.78 -12.37
CA LEU A 105 3.73 2.32 -11.72
C LEU A 105 2.60 2.74 -12.68
N GLU A 106 2.92 3.32 -13.83
CA GLU A 106 1.89 3.73 -14.79
C GLU A 106 1.15 2.53 -15.40
N THR A 107 1.88 1.48 -15.74
CA THR A 107 1.31 0.22 -16.23
C THR A 107 0.46 -0.45 -15.14
N GLU A 108 0.97 -0.53 -13.92
CA GLU A 108 0.30 -1.19 -12.79
C GLU A 108 -0.98 -0.44 -12.33
N LEU A 109 -1.04 0.88 -12.52
CA LEU A 109 -2.25 1.66 -12.27
C LEU A 109 -3.32 1.51 -13.36
N GLY A 110 -2.91 1.15 -14.57
CA GLY A 110 -3.78 0.91 -15.72
C GLY A 110 -4.16 -0.56 -15.91
N ASP A 111 -3.68 -1.45 -15.06
CA ASP A 111 -4.04 -2.86 -15.15
C ASP A 111 -5.47 -3.10 -14.64
N ASP A 112 -6.31 -3.61 -15.54
CA ASP A 112 -7.69 -4.01 -15.29
C ASP A 112 -7.85 -5.53 -15.18
N SER A 113 -6.74 -6.28 -15.07
CA SER A 113 -6.75 -7.75 -14.93
C SER A 113 -7.38 -8.26 -13.62
N GLY A 114 -7.64 -7.36 -12.66
CA GLY A 114 -8.12 -7.70 -11.32
C GLY A 114 -7.02 -8.11 -10.34
N ARG A 115 -5.74 -8.04 -10.73
CA ARG A 115 -4.60 -8.26 -9.84
C ARG A 115 -4.67 -7.31 -8.64
N GLY A 116 -4.71 -7.86 -7.43
CA GLY A 116 -4.76 -7.09 -6.17
C GLY A 116 -6.17 -6.70 -5.69
N GLY A 117 -7.21 -6.92 -6.50
CA GLY A 117 -8.60 -6.53 -6.19
C GLY A 117 -9.38 -7.49 -5.29
N GLY A 118 -8.72 -8.13 -4.32
CA GLY A 118 -9.29 -9.24 -3.53
C GLY A 118 -10.72 -9.01 -3.02
N PHE A 119 -11.64 -9.84 -3.54
CA PHE A 119 -13.07 -9.98 -3.25
C PHE A 119 -13.97 -8.82 -3.72
N GLU A 120 -14.60 -9.00 -4.88
CA GLU A 120 -15.90 -8.42 -5.17
C GLU A 120 -16.91 -9.01 -4.17
N ILE A 121 -17.42 -8.18 -3.27
CA ILE A 121 -18.61 -8.53 -2.52
C ILE A 121 -19.75 -8.39 -3.53
N ASP A 122 -20.25 -9.52 -4.05
CA ASP A 122 -21.55 -9.54 -4.70
C ASP A 122 -22.59 -9.11 -3.65
N ASP A 123 -23.10 -7.89 -3.79
CA ASP A 123 -24.32 -7.46 -3.10
C ASP A 123 -25.49 -8.22 -3.74
N ASP A 124 -25.92 -9.31 -3.09
CA ASP A 124 -27.20 -10.00 -3.35
C ASP A 124 -28.40 -9.16 -2.85
#